data_AF-A0A9E5HJ86-F1
#
_entry.id   AF-A0A9E5HJ86-F1
#
_cell.length_a   1.000
_cell.length_b   1.000
_cell.length_c   1.000
_cell.angle_alpha   90.00
_cell.angle_beta   90.00
_cell.angle_gamma   90.00
#
_symmetry.space_group_name_H-M   'P 1'
#
loop_
_entity.id
_entity.type
_entity.pdbx_description
1 polymer ?
#
loop_
_entity_poly.entity_id
_entity_poly.type
_entity_poly.pdbx_seq_one_letter_code
_entity_poly.pdbx_strand_id
1 'polypeptide(L)'
;MFYKDERLALFIDGSNLYAAAKSLGFDIDYKLLRTEFMRRGKLLRAFYYTALIDNEEYSPIRPLVDWLNYNGFHMVTKTAKEYTDSQGRRKVDHVVLFSGDGDFKPLVEALQRQGVRVSVVSTIRSQPPMIADELRRQADNFIELDGLKDVVGRPTREGDDTQTYELN
;
A
#
# COMPACT_ATOMS: atom_id res chain seq x y z
N MET A 1 -10.98 -4.58 -11.58
CA MET A 1 -10.99 -3.46 -12.55
C MET A 1 -11.37 -2.16 -11.84
N PHE A 2 -10.64 -1.06 -12.06
CA PHE A 2 -10.94 0.25 -11.45
C PHE A 2 -11.88 1.08 -12.33
N TYR A 3 -12.74 1.90 -11.72
CA TYR A 3 -13.62 2.83 -12.42
C TYR A 3 -13.34 4.25 -11.97
N LYS A 4 -13.23 5.19 -12.92
CA LYS A 4 -12.78 6.57 -12.65
C LYS A 4 -13.64 7.31 -11.62
N ASP A 5 -14.93 7.01 -11.56
CA ASP A 5 -15.87 7.67 -10.65
C ASP A 5 -15.94 7.06 -9.26
N GLU A 6 -15.29 5.91 -9.03
CA GLU A 6 -15.32 5.24 -7.73
C GLU A 6 -14.50 5.96 -6.69
N ARG A 7 -15.07 6.02 -5.48
CA ARG A 7 -14.38 6.53 -4.30
C ARG A 7 -13.44 5.47 -3.76
N LEU A 8 -12.15 5.71 -3.90
CA LEU A 8 -11.08 4.80 -3.48
C LEU A 8 -10.57 5.15 -2.09
N ALA A 9 -10.24 4.13 -1.31
CA ALA A 9 -9.41 4.26 -0.12
C ALA A 9 -8.26 3.25 -0.16
N LEU A 10 -7.04 3.72 0.14
CA LEU A 10 -5.87 2.85 0.24
C LEU A 10 -5.61 2.49 1.70
N PHE A 11 -5.29 1.23 1.97
CA PHE A 11 -4.86 0.72 3.26
C PHE A 11 -3.50 0.08 3.05
N ILE A 12 -2.46 0.70 3.56
CA ILE A 12 -1.08 0.29 3.35
C ILE A 12 -0.51 -0.27 4.63
N ASP A 13 -0.25 -1.57 4.63
CA ASP A 13 0.56 -2.20 5.66
C ASP A 13 2.03 -1.95 5.33
N GLY A 14 2.66 -1.08 6.11
CA GLY A 14 4.01 -0.60 5.85
C GLY A 14 5.07 -1.69 5.90
N SER A 15 4.97 -2.64 6.85
CA SER A 15 5.96 -3.73 6.98
C SER A 15 5.80 -4.72 5.83
N ASN A 16 4.57 -5.11 5.50
CA ASN A 16 4.29 -6.02 4.39
C ASN A 16 4.67 -5.39 3.04
N LEU A 17 4.31 -4.12 2.80
CA LEU A 17 4.65 -3.44 1.56
C LEU A 17 6.16 -3.26 1.40
N TYR A 18 6.87 -2.88 2.47
CA TYR A 18 8.33 -2.73 2.45
C TYR A 18 9.03 -4.05 2.15
N ALA A 19 8.66 -5.13 2.85
CA ALA A 19 9.26 -6.44 2.62
C ALA A 19 9.01 -6.94 1.18
N ALA A 20 7.81 -6.68 0.62
CA ALA A 20 7.46 -7.07 -0.74
C ALA A 20 8.27 -6.30 -1.79
N ALA A 21 8.39 -4.98 -1.65
CA ALA A 21 9.18 -4.16 -2.55
C ALA A 21 10.67 -4.53 -2.51
N LYS A 22 11.20 -4.75 -1.30
CA LYS A 22 12.58 -5.20 -1.11
C LYS A 22 12.85 -6.56 -1.76
N SER A 23 11.93 -7.52 -1.63
CA SER A 23 12.00 -8.81 -2.32
C SER A 23 12.00 -8.67 -3.85
N LEU A 24 11.35 -7.64 -4.39
CA LEU A 24 11.28 -7.35 -5.83
C LEU A 24 12.42 -6.43 -6.31
N GLY A 25 13.35 -6.09 -5.42
CA GLY A 25 14.53 -5.29 -5.74
C GLY A 25 14.19 -3.87 -6.20
N PHE A 26 13.19 -3.22 -5.59
CA PHE A 26 12.93 -1.81 -5.86
C PHE A 26 12.43 -1.06 -4.63
N ASP A 27 12.69 0.25 -4.60
CA ASP A 27 12.16 1.14 -3.59
C ASP A 27 10.87 1.80 -4.09
N ILE A 28 9.89 1.93 -3.20
CA ILE A 28 8.63 2.59 -3.52
C ILE A 28 8.79 4.11 -3.39
N ASP A 29 8.31 4.82 -4.41
CA ASP A 29 7.98 6.24 -4.33
C ASP A 29 6.49 6.38 -3.96
N TYR A 30 6.24 6.75 -2.70
CA TYR A 30 4.88 6.87 -2.17
C TYR A 30 4.08 8.02 -2.80
N LYS A 31 4.76 9.02 -3.41
CA LYS A 31 4.09 10.11 -4.14
C LYS A 31 3.55 9.59 -5.45
N LEU A 32 4.38 8.81 -6.17
CA LEU A 32 3.97 8.14 -7.39
C LEU A 32 2.87 7.11 -7.11
N LEU A 33 3.00 6.32 -6.05
CA LEU A 33 1.95 5.39 -5.60
C LEU A 33 0.63 6.12 -5.38
N ARG A 34 0.61 7.20 -4.59
CA ARG A 34 -0.61 7.99 -4.37
C ARG A 34 -1.18 8.53 -5.69
N THR A 35 -0.32 9.07 -6.55
CA THR A 35 -0.69 9.66 -7.85
C THR A 35 -1.31 8.61 -8.77
N GLU A 36 -0.74 7.41 -8.80
CA GLU A 36 -1.23 6.32 -9.64
C GLU A 36 -2.66 5.92 -9.24
N PHE A 37 -2.95 5.80 -7.95
CA PHE A 37 -4.30 5.48 -7.49
C PHE A 37 -5.28 6.66 -7.59
N MET A 38 -4.81 7.90 -7.56
CA MET A 38 -5.62 9.08 -7.93
C MET A 38 -6.02 9.07 -9.41
N ARG A 39 -5.20 8.51 -10.30
CA ARG A 39 -5.56 8.36 -11.72
C ARG A 39 -6.58 7.24 -11.96
N ARG A 40 -6.61 6.23 -11.09
CA ARG A 40 -7.49 5.06 -11.20
C ARG A 40 -8.91 5.30 -10.66
N GLY A 41 -9.11 6.31 -9.79
CA GLY A 41 -10.42 6.68 -9.25
C GLY A 41 -10.37 7.92 -8.36
N LYS A 42 -11.49 8.25 -7.71
CA LYS A 42 -11.58 9.36 -6.74
C LYS A 42 -10.98 8.95 -5.41
N LEU A 43 -9.66 9.11 -5.26
CA LEU A 43 -8.96 8.78 -4.03
C LEU A 43 -9.42 9.69 -2.88
N LEU A 44 -10.16 9.12 -1.93
CA LEU A 44 -10.64 9.84 -0.75
C LEU A 44 -9.59 9.91 0.35
N ARG A 45 -8.92 8.80 0.63
CA ARG A 45 -7.98 8.65 1.74
C ARG A 45 -6.93 7.60 1.39
N ALA A 46 -5.72 7.79 1.88
CA ALA A 46 -4.69 6.77 1.92
C ALA A 46 -4.21 6.62 3.37
N PHE A 47 -4.36 5.43 3.92
CA PHE A 47 -3.96 5.10 5.29
C PHE A 47 -2.66 4.30 5.26
N TYR A 48 -1.70 4.70 6.09
CA TYR A 48 -0.45 3.97 6.26
C TYR A 48 -0.36 3.45 7.69
N TYR A 49 -0.24 2.13 7.82
CA TYR A 49 -0.17 1.40 9.08
C TYR A 49 1.27 0.95 9.29
N THR A 50 1.88 1.41 10.37
CA THR A 50 3.21 0.97 10.79
C THR A 50 3.29 1.01 12.31
N ALA A 51 3.94 0.02 12.90
CA ALA A 51 4.21 0.02 14.33
C ALA A 51 5.32 1.05 14.60
N LEU A 52 4.97 2.15 15.27
CA LEU A 52 5.95 3.04 15.87
C LEU A 52 6.31 2.45 17.23
N ILE A 53 7.57 2.11 17.45
CA ILE A 53 8.06 1.80 18.79
C ILE A 53 8.30 3.14 19.47
N ASP A 54 7.42 3.52 20.39
CA ASP A 54 7.42 4.82 21.09
C ASP A 54 8.64 5.02 22.04
N ASN A 55 9.51 4.02 22.18
CA ASN A 55 10.57 3.96 23.20
C ASN A 55 11.95 4.45 22.76
N GLU A 56 12.12 4.93 21.52
CA GLU A 56 13.33 5.62 21.11
C GLU A 56 12.96 7.04 20.66
N GLU A 57 13.64 8.05 21.21
CA GLU A 57 13.49 9.46 20.86
C GLU A 57 13.67 9.69 19.33
N TYR A 58 14.28 8.72 18.64
CA TYR A 58 14.51 8.65 17.20
C TYR A 58 14.09 7.30 16.61
N SER A 59 12.89 7.21 16.02
CA SER A 59 12.54 6.04 15.20
C SER A 59 13.10 6.21 13.78
N PRO A 60 13.86 5.25 13.21
CA PRO A 60 14.43 5.37 11.85
C PRO A 60 13.39 5.59 10.74
N ILE A 61 12.13 5.22 11.00
CA ILE A 61 11.00 5.42 10.07
C ILE A 61 10.31 6.78 10.24
N ARG A 62 10.69 7.58 11.24
CA ARG A 62 10.06 8.87 11.55
C ARG A 62 10.13 9.88 10.39
N PRO A 63 11.25 10.02 9.66
CA PRO A 63 11.28 10.86 8.46
C PRO A 63 10.29 10.41 7.37
N LEU A 64 10.10 9.10 7.19
CA LEU A 64 9.11 8.57 6.25
C LEU A 64 7.68 8.87 6.74
N VAL A 65 7.43 8.70 8.04
CA VAL A 65 6.14 9.00 8.66
C VAL A 65 5.76 10.48 8.50
N ASP A 66 6.68 11.38 8.80
CA ASP A 66 6.46 12.82 8.67
C ASP A 66 6.20 13.20 7.21
N TRP A 67 6.96 12.62 6.29
CA TRP A 67 6.77 12.79 4.86
C TRP A 67 5.39 12.28 4.40
N LEU A 68 4.94 11.12 4.87
CA LEU A 68 3.63 10.55 4.52
C LEU A 68 2.48 11.45 4.98
N ASN A 69 2.54 11.95 6.22
CA ASN A 69 1.54 12.87 6.74
C ASN A 69 1.49 14.17 5.94
N TYR A 70 2.65 14.75 5.62
CA TYR A 70 2.72 15.96 4.79
C TYR A 70 2.16 15.74 3.38
N ASN A 71 2.33 14.53 2.81
CA ASN A 71 1.87 14.19 1.46
C ASN A 71 0.46 13.58 1.39
N GLY A 72 -0.35 13.80 2.44
CA GLY A 72 -1.79 13.49 2.42
C GLY A 72 -2.13 12.02 2.71
N PHE A 73 -1.22 11.29 3.36
CA PHE A 73 -1.55 10.02 4.00
C PHE A 73 -2.02 10.28 5.44
N HIS A 74 -3.01 9.52 5.89
CA HIS A 74 -3.43 9.52 7.28
C HIS A 74 -2.75 8.37 8.01
N MET A 75 -1.89 8.68 8.97
CA MET A 75 -1.33 7.65 9.86
C MET A 75 -2.38 7.22 10.90
N VAL A 76 -2.59 5.91 11.04
CA VAL A 76 -3.55 5.35 12.01
C VAL A 76 -2.81 4.43 12.96
N THR A 77 -2.71 4.82 14.23
CA THR A 77 -2.10 4.01 15.29
C THR A 77 -3.09 3.19 16.12
N LYS A 78 -4.42 3.31 15.95
CA LYS A 78 -5.41 2.44 16.61
C LYS A 78 -6.73 2.25 15.83
N THR A 79 -7.26 1.03 15.97
CA THR A 79 -8.57 0.43 15.63
C THR A 79 -9.43 1.07 14.53
N ALA A 80 -9.72 0.26 13.49
CA ALA A 80 -10.57 0.63 12.35
C ALA A 80 -11.97 1.09 12.79
N LYS A 81 -12.37 2.29 12.35
CA LYS A 81 -13.71 2.87 12.55
C LYS A 81 -14.62 2.58 11.36
N GLU A 82 -15.93 2.55 11.63
CA GLU A 82 -17.01 2.21 10.69
C GLU A 82 -17.03 3.03 9.39
N TYR A 83 -17.33 2.35 8.28
CA TYR A 83 -17.27 2.84 6.89
C TYR A 83 -18.58 3.44 6.36
N THR A 84 -19.61 3.54 7.19
CA THR A 84 -20.92 4.12 6.84
C THR A 84 -21.05 5.54 7.42
N ASP A 85 -21.66 6.47 6.68
CA ASP A 85 -22.03 7.79 7.23
C ASP A 85 -23.37 7.74 7.98
N SER A 86 -23.71 8.83 8.68
CA SER A 86 -24.95 8.94 9.45
C SER A 86 -26.23 8.87 8.61
N GLN A 87 -26.12 8.89 7.27
CA GLN A 87 -27.22 8.81 6.32
C GLN A 87 -27.28 7.43 5.62
N GLY A 88 -26.49 6.46 6.05
CA GLY A 88 -26.45 5.12 5.46
C GLY A 88 -25.73 5.08 4.10
N ARG A 89 -25.12 6.19 3.66
CA ARG A 89 -24.36 6.19 2.41
C ARG A 89 -22.98 5.60 2.67
N ARG A 90 -22.58 4.73 1.76
CA ARG A 90 -21.26 4.08 1.76
C ARG A 90 -20.22 5.19 1.62
N LYS A 91 -19.22 5.28 2.50
CA LYS A 91 -18.19 6.34 2.38
C LYS A 91 -17.16 6.02 1.31
N VAL A 92 -16.96 4.74 1.00
CA VAL A 92 -15.97 4.21 0.06
C VAL A 92 -16.64 3.16 -0.82
N ASP A 93 -16.34 3.17 -2.11
CA ASP A 93 -16.86 2.19 -3.07
C ASP A 93 -15.91 0.99 -3.22
N HIS A 94 -14.60 1.28 -3.15
CA HIS A 94 -13.56 0.29 -3.40
C HIS A 94 -12.32 0.57 -2.53
N VAL A 95 -11.90 -0.46 -1.81
CA VAL A 95 -10.70 -0.47 -0.96
C VAL A 95 -9.56 -1.16 -1.70
N VAL A 96 -8.37 -0.57 -1.64
CA VAL A 96 -7.12 -1.21 -2.08
C VAL A 96 -6.27 -1.48 -0.85
N LEU A 97 -6.05 -2.76 -0.57
CA LEU A 97 -5.24 -3.23 0.56
C LEU A 97 -3.86 -3.65 0.06
N PHE A 98 -2.82 -2.94 0.48
CA PHE A 98 -1.43 -3.37 0.29
C PHE A 98 -1.01 -4.18 1.50
N SER A 99 -1.20 -5.49 1.43
CA SER A 99 -0.73 -6.44 2.43
C SER A 99 -0.71 -7.85 1.86
N GLY A 100 0.13 -8.69 2.44
CA GLY A 100 0.18 -10.12 2.18
C GLY A 100 -0.44 -10.99 3.29
N ASP A 101 -0.84 -10.38 4.41
CA ASP A 101 -1.16 -11.11 5.64
C ASP A 101 -2.58 -11.69 5.64
N GLY A 102 -2.68 -13.00 5.88
CA GLY A 102 -3.94 -13.75 5.95
C GLY A 102 -4.91 -13.22 7.01
N ASP A 103 -4.40 -12.57 8.06
CA ASP A 103 -5.20 -12.01 9.15
C ASP A 103 -6.15 -10.89 8.69
N PHE A 104 -5.94 -10.31 7.50
CA PHE A 104 -6.86 -9.33 6.91
C PHE A 104 -8.09 -9.95 6.24
N LYS A 105 -8.16 -11.27 6.05
CA LYS A 105 -9.29 -11.92 5.38
C LYS A 105 -10.65 -11.58 6.03
N PRO A 106 -10.84 -11.64 7.37
CA PRO A 106 -12.11 -11.25 7.98
C PRO A 106 -12.51 -9.79 7.70
N LEU A 107 -11.53 -8.89 7.56
CA LEU A 107 -11.77 -7.49 7.18
C LEU A 107 -12.27 -7.39 5.73
N VAL A 108 -11.62 -8.12 4.80
CA VAL A 108 -12.04 -8.17 3.39
C VAL A 108 -13.48 -8.66 3.27
N GLU A 109 -13.83 -9.77 3.94
CA GLU A 109 -15.20 -10.29 3.94
C GLU A 109 -16.21 -9.28 4.51
N ALA A 110 -15.87 -8.59 5.61
CA ALA A 110 -16.75 -7.60 6.22
C ALA A 110 -17.01 -6.41 5.28
N LEU A 111 -15.97 -5.92 4.60
CA LEU A 111 -16.08 -4.86 3.59
C LEU A 111 -16.96 -5.30 2.43
N GLN A 112 -16.77 -6.51 1.92
CA GLN A 112 -17.58 -7.08 0.83
C GLN A 112 -19.05 -7.27 1.21
N ARG A 113 -19.35 -7.70 2.44
CA ARG A 113 -20.73 -7.76 2.96
C ARG A 113 -21.41 -6.39 3.01
N GLN A 114 -20.64 -5.32 3.16
CA GLN A 114 -21.12 -3.94 3.05
C GLN A 114 -21.22 -3.45 1.61
N GLY A 115 -20.93 -4.31 0.62
CA GLY A 115 -20.88 -4.07 -0.82
C GLY A 115 -19.56 -3.48 -1.33
N VAL A 116 -18.52 -3.38 -0.49
CA VAL A 116 -17.28 -2.64 -0.81
C VAL A 116 -16.41 -3.62 -1.57
N ARG A 117 -15.96 -3.22 -2.75
CA ARG A 117 -15.03 -4.05 -3.51
C ARG A 117 -13.65 -3.92 -2.90
N VAL A 118 -12.88 -4.99 -2.92
CA VAL A 118 -11.54 -5.03 -2.35
C VAL A 118 -10.55 -5.55 -3.37
N SER A 119 -9.56 -4.72 -3.69
CA SER A 119 -8.36 -5.18 -4.40
C SER A 119 -7.23 -5.39 -3.40
N VAL A 120 -6.57 -6.55 -3.45
CA VAL A 120 -5.35 -6.80 -2.68
C VAL A 120 -4.14 -6.60 -3.59
N VAL A 121 -3.19 -5.79 -3.15
CA VAL A 121 -1.90 -5.58 -3.79
C VAL A 121 -0.83 -6.29 -2.95
N SER A 122 -0.17 -7.27 -3.56
CA SER A 122 0.96 -7.98 -2.94
C SER A 122 1.79 -8.65 -4.05
N THR A 123 2.68 -9.58 -3.71
CA THR A 123 3.48 -10.33 -4.67
C THR A 123 3.41 -11.83 -4.40
N ILE A 124 3.24 -12.63 -5.46
CA ILE A 124 3.44 -14.08 -5.42
C ILE A 124 4.86 -14.49 -5.84
N ARG A 125 5.67 -13.54 -6.33
CA ARG A 125 6.99 -13.78 -6.93
C ARG A 125 8.13 -13.85 -5.91
N SER A 126 7.85 -13.52 -4.65
CA SER A 126 8.81 -13.63 -3.56
C SER A 126 8.97 -15.09 -3.11
N GLN A 127 10.12 -15.41 -2.53
CA GLN A 127 10.38 -16.71 -1.89
C GLN A 127 10.67 -16.49 -0.39
N PRO A 128 9.79 -16.89 0.55
CA PRO A 128 8.47 -17.48 0.33
C PRO A 128 7.45 -16.45 -0.25
N PRO A 129 6.32 -16.92 -0.82
CA PRO A 129 5.25 -16.03 -1.26
C PRO A 129 4.78 -15.16 -0.10
N MET A 130 4.74 -13.85 -0.32
CA MET A 130 4.38 -12.91 0.73
C MET A 130 2.87 -12.79 0.95
N ILE A 131 2.06 -13.26 0.00
CA ILE A 131 0.60 -13.27 0.11
C ILE A 131 0.07 -14.62 0.60
N ALA A 132 -0.77 -14.60 1.64
CA ALA A 132 -1.57 -15.75 2.05
C ALA A 132 -2.59 -16.13 0.96
N ASP A 133 -2.62 -17.39 0.54
CA ASP A 133 -3.49 -17.83 -0.57
C ASP A 133 -4.98 -17.58 -0.28
N GLU A 134 -5.40 -17.69 0.99
CA GLU A 134 -6.78 -17.40 1.38
C GLU A 134 -7.16 -15.92 1.22
N LEU A 135 -6.26 -15.00 1.55
CA LEU A 135 -6.49 -13.57 1.37
C LEU A 135 -6.57 -13.24 -0.12
N ARG A 136 -5.66 -13.82 -0.92
CA ARG A 136 -5.65 -13.64 -2.38
C ARG A 136 -6.96 -14.10 -3.01
N ARG A 137 -7.50 -15.24 -2.58
CA ARG A 137 -8.77 -15.79 -3.09
C ARG A 137 -10.00 -15.01 -2.62
N GLN A 138 -9.95 -14.42 -1.43
CA GLN A 138 -11.06 -13.65 -0.89
C GLN A 138 -11.24 -12.30 -1.59
N ALA A 139 -10.15 -11.69 -2.08
CA ALA A 139 -10.20 -10.40 -2.75
C ALA A 139 -10.98 -10.42 -4.07
N ASP A 140 -11.68 -9.33 -4.40
CA ASP A 140 -12.35 -9.19 -5.70
C ASP A 140 -11.35 -9.08 -6.85
N ASN A 141 -10.19 -8.46 -6.57
CA ASN A 141 -9.08 -8.40 -7.53
C ASN A 141 -7.77 -8.60 -6.78
N PHE A 142 -6.83 -9.27 -7.42
CA PHE A 142 -5.45 -9.32 -7.00
C PHE A 142 -4.58 -8.52 -7.98
N ILE A 143 -3.69 -7.69 -7.44
CA ILE A 143 -2.79 -6.83 -8.21
C ILE A 143 -1.36 -7.19 -7.82
N GLU A 144 -0.59 -7.65 -8.79
CA GLU A 144 0.84 -7.92 -8.59
C GLU A 144 1.59 -6.61 -8.38
N LEU A 145 2.29 -6.50 -7.26
CA LEU A 145 3.13 -5.35 -6.91
C LEU A 145 4.25 -5.14 -7.95
N ASP A 146 4.80 -6.24 -8.48
CA ASP A 146 5.81 -6.21 -9.55
C ASP A 146 5.30 -5.46 -10.79
N GLY A 147 4.01 -5.62 -11.13
CA GLY A 147 3.37 -4.91 -12.24
C GLY A 147 3.15 -3.42 -12.01
N LEU A 148 3.42 -2.91 -10.80
CA LEU A 148 3.38 -1.48 -10.48
C LEU A 148 4.77 -0.84 -10.46
N LYS A 149 5.85 -1.63 -10.53
CA LYS A 149 7.24 -1.18 -10.34
C LYS A 149 7.60 0.02 -11.21
N ASP A 150 7.23 0.01 -12.50
CA ASP A 150 7.58 1.08 -13.44
C ASP A 150 6.86 2.41 -13.16
N VAL A 151 5.71 2.36 -12.47
CA VAL A 151 4.88 3.54 -12.22
C VAL A 151 4.95 4.03 -10.78
N VAL A 152 5.33 3.19 -9.81
CA VAL A 152 5.46 3.57 -8.40
C VAL A 152 6.87 3.42 -7.84
N GLY A 153 7.81 2.84 -8.59
CA GLY A 153 9.20 2.71 -8.16
C GLY A 153 9.91 4.04 -8.15
N ARG A 154 10.86 4.22 -7.22
CA ARG A 154 11.76 5.37 -7.25
C ARG A 154 12.58 5.31 -8.54
N PRO A 155 12.71 6.43 -9.27
CA PRO A 155 13.59 6.47 -10.43
C PRO A 155 15.00 6.09 -9.99
N THR A 156 15.64 5.18 -10.72
CA THR A 156 17.08 4.90 -10.56
C THR A 156 17.82 6.22 -10.72
N ARG A 157 18.59 6.61 -9.70
CA ARG A 157 19.53 7.73 -9.85
C ARG A 157 20.55 7.31 -10.90
N GLU A 158 20.47 7.88 -12.10
CA GLU A 158 21.59 7.83 -13.05
C GLU A 158 22.79 8.49 -12.36
N GLY A 159 23.80 7.72 -11.96
CA GLY A 159 24.99 8.29 -11.32
C GLY A 159 25.80 7.42 -10.35
N ASP A 160 25.63 6.10 -10.32
CA ASP A 160 26.52 5.20 -9.57
C ASP A 160 27.32 4.30 -10.53
N ASP A 161 27.74 4.85 -11.68
CA ASP A 161 28.87 4.30 -12.43
C ASP A 161 30.14 4.65 -11.67
N THR A 162 30.55 3.73 -10.80
CA THR A 162 31.84 3.78 -10.13
C THR A 162 32.91 3.76 -11.21
N GLN A 163 33.62 4.88 -11.37
CA GLN A 163 34.86 4.97 -12.13
C GLN A 163 35.77 3.80 -11.74
N THR A 164 35.94 2.88 -12.68
CA THR A 164 37.05 1.93 -12.67
C THR A 164 38.30 2.77 -12.85
N TYR A 165 39.04 3.00 -11.76
CA TYR A 165 40.40 3.48 -11.83
C TYR A 165 41.23 2.39 -12.50
N GLU A 166 41.38 2.46 -13.82
CA GLU A 166 42.49 1.80 -14.50
C GLU A 166 43.78 2.44 -13.99
N LEU A 167 44.50 1.68 -13.16
CA LEU A 167 45.87 1.97 -12.78
C LEU A 167 46.75 1.79 -14.03
N ASN A 168 47.23 2.91 -14.57
CA ASN A 168 48.44 2.96 -15.38
C ASN A 168 49.68 2.87 -14.49
#